data_AF-A0A7C7VDQ3-F1
#
_entry.id   AF-A0A7C7VDQ3-F1
#
_cell.length_a   1.000
_cell.length_b   1.000
_cell.length_c   1.000
_cell.angle_alpha   90.00
_cell.angle_beta   90.00
_cell.angle_gamma   90.00
#
_symmetry.space_group_name_H-M   'P 1'
#
loop_
_entity.id
_entity.type
_entity.pdbx_description
1 polymer ?
#
loop_
_entity_poly.entity_id
_entity_poly.type
_entity_poly.pdbx_seq_one_letter_code
_entity_poly.pdbx_strand_id
1 'polypeptide(L)'
;MRLNRTSGILLHITSLPGPHGIGDLGPAARRFADFLHEAGCSVWQVLPLGPTGFGDSPYATFSAFAGNPYLISPEDLLVEGLLTEADLADRPAFPAGRVDYGAVIPYKLRLLDQAYRRFREGVRPDLETAFADFRRAEAAWLDDFALFMALKEAHQGAPWNAWPAPLRHRDPAALEQARHDLAEAIEKQAFRQFLFFRQWRGLLEYAHARRVYFMGDVPIFVAYDSADVWAHPELFYLDAEGQPTVVAGVPPDYFSPTGQRWGNPLYRWEVHREQGYAWWLARLRQATRMVDLIRLDHFRGFAGYWEVPAEEPTAVNGRWRPGPGEDFFRAVFRELGHIPLIAEDLGEITPDVLALRDAFGLPGMKILVFAFDSGPDNPFLPHHYTPNFVVYTG
;
A
#
# COMPACT_ATOMS: atom_id res chain seq x y z
N MET A 1 -19.20 -12.42 -1.95
CA MET A 1 -19.52 -11.46 -3.04
C MET A 1 -19.89 -12.26 -4.28
N ARG A 2 -20.90 -11.88 -5.06
CA ARG A 2 -21.14 -12.50 -6.37
C ARG A 2 -20.83 -11.46 -7.44
N LEU A 3 -19.62 -11.52 -7.99
CA LEU A 3 -19.24 -10.66 -9.11
C LEU A 3 -20.04 -11.06 -10.34
N ASN A 4 -20.78 -10.12 -10.92
CA ASN A 4 -21.26 -10.29 -12.29
C ASN A 4 -20.05 -10.39 -13.22
N ARG A 5 -20.20 -11.05 -14.37
CA ARG A 5 -19.13 -11.10 -15.37
C ARG A 5 -18.70 -9.68 -15.72
N THR A 6 -17.41 -9.41 -15.53
CA THR A 6 -16.84 -8.07 -15.59
C THR A 6 -15.44 -8.14 -16.17
N SER A 7 -14.94 -7.04 -16.74
CA SER A 7 -13.57 -6.91 -17.24
C SER A 7 -12.93 -5.63 -16.72
N GLY A 8 -11.61 -5.60 -16.74
CA GLY A 8 -10.82 -4.47 -16.26
C GLY A 8 -9.41 -4.45 -16.80
N ILE A 9 -8.69 -3.39 -16.46
CA ILE A 9 -7.28 -3.21 -16.82
C ILE A 9 -6.47 -2.98 -15.54
N LEU A 10 -5.34 -3.69 -15.43
CA LEU A 10 -4.28 -3.40 -14.46
C LEU A 10 -3.39 -2.30 -15.04
N LEU A 11 -3.41 -1.12 -14.41
CA LEU A 11 -2.50 -0.01 -14.74
C LEU A 11 -2.26 0.80 -13.48
N HIS A 12 -1.03 0.80 -12.96
CA HIS A 12 -0.74 1.63 -11.79
C HIS A 12 -0.69 3.12 -12.16
N ILE A 13 -1.03 4.01 -11.21
CA ILE A 13 -1.12 5.45 -11.43
C ILE A 13 0.19 6.02 -11.97
N THR A 14 1.33 5.53 -11.50
CA THR A 14 2.66 5.98 -11.94
C THR A 14 2.92 5.79 -13.44
N SER A 15 2.21 4.86 -14.08
CA SER A 15 2.33 4.53 -15.50
C SER A 15 1.47 5.42 -16.41
N LEU A 16 0.60 6.26 -15.84
CA LEU A 16 -0.19 7.20 -16.63
C LEU A 16 0.73 8.23 -17.31
N PRO A 17 0.42 8.66 -18.55
CA PRO A 17 1.20 9.66 -19.24
C PRO A 17 1.01 11.03 -18.57
N GLY A 18 2.09 11.79 -18.45
CA GLY A 18 2.04 13.13 -17.88
C GLY A 18 3.37 13.84 -18.03
N PRO A 19 3.38 15.18 -17.91
CA PRO A 19 4.59 15.93 -18.18
C PRO A 19 5.51 16.02 -16.94
N HIS A 20 5.06 15.55 -15.78
CA HIS A 20 5.71 15.71 -14.47
C HIS A 20 6.58 14.51 -14.05
N GLY A 21 7.02 13.70 -15.01
CA GLY A 21 7.98 12.59 -14.82
C GLY A 21 7.42 11.30 -14.21
N ILE A 22 6.21 11.36 -13.66
CA ILE A 22 5.45 10.23 -13.13
C ILE A 22 3.97 10.49 -13.38
N GLY A 23 3.18 9.44 -13.62
CA GLY A 23 1.73 9.55 -13.66
C GLY A 23 1.16 9.95 -12.29
N ASP A 24 0.06 10.71 -12.31
CA ASP A 24 -0.55 11.31 -11.12
C ASP A 24 -2.09 11.24 -11.15
N LEU A 25 -2.73 11.70 -10.08
CA LEU A 25 -4.18 11.63 -9.87
C LEU A 25 -4.99 12.66 -10.66
N GLY A 26 -4.34 13.38 -11.57
CA GLY A 26 -4.89 14.52 -12.29
C GLY A 26 -5.60 14.19 -13.61
N PRO A 27 -5.48 15.07 -14.63
CA PRO A 27 -6.22 14.94 -15.89
C PRO A 27 -6.00 13.60 -16.61
N ALA A 28 -4.80 13.02 -16.55
CA ALA A 28 -4.50 11.75 -17.20
C ALA A 28 -5.26 10.57 -16.57
N ALA A 29 -5.41 10.55 -15.24
CA ALA A 29 -6.17 9.53 -14.54
C ALA A 29 -7.67 9.60 -14.91
N ARG A 30 -8.22 10.81 -14.98
CA ARG A 30 -9.61 11.04 -15.42
C ARG A 30 -9.85 10.57 -16.86
N ARG A 31 -8.94 10.90 -17.79
CA ARG A 31 -9.00 10.41 -19.17
C ARG A 31 -8.90 8.88 -19.25
N PHE A 32 -8.12 8.24 -18.40
CA PHE A 32 -8.05 6.78 -18.36
C PHE A 32 -9.35 6.16 -17.85
N ALA A 33 -10.02 6.79 -16.87
CA ALA A 33 -11.35 6.37 -16.43
C ALA A 33 -12.40 6.54 -17.55
N ASP A 34 -12.34 7.63 -18.35
CA ASP A 34 -13.17 7.77 -19.56
C ASP A 34 -12.90 6.62 -20.55
N PHE A 35 -11.63 6.33 -20.84
CA PHE A 35 -11.25 5.23 -21.73
C PHE A 35 -11.77 3.87 -21.27
N LEU A 36 -11.64 3.55 -19.97
CA LEU A 36 -12.17 2.29 -19.43
C LEU A 36 -13.67 2.17 -19.62
N HIS A 37 -14.40 3.25 -19.34
CA HIS A 37 -15.84 3.32 -19.55
C HIS A 37 -16.23 3.11 -21.01
N GLU A 38 -15.58 3.83 -21.93
CA GLU A 38 -15.82 3.72 -23.38
C GLU A 38 -15.49 2.32 -23.91
N ALA A 39 -14.47 1.65 -23.36
CA ALA A 39 -14.11 0.28 -23.67
C ALA A 39 -15.04 -0.78 -23.06
N GLY A 40 -16.04 -0.37 -22.25
CA GLY A 40 -16.94 -1.28 -21.54
C GLY A 40 -16.28 -2.03 -20.37
N CYS A 41 -15.10 -1.60 -19.93
CA CYS A 41 -14.44 -2.09 -18.73
C CYS A 41 -14.98 -1.36 -17.49
N SER A 42 -15.03 -2.05 -16.37
CA SER A 42 -15.57 -1.53 -15.11
C SER A 42 -14.65 -1.74 -13.92
N VAL A 43 -13.49 -2.39 -14.11
CA VAL A 43 -12.47 -2.52 -13.06
C VAL A 43 -11.18 -1.85 -13.50
N TRP A 44 -10.64 -0.98 -12.66
CA TRP A 44 -9.29 -0.46 -12.76
C TRP A 44 -8.47 -1.02 -11.60
N GLN A 45 -7.58 -1.98 -11.89
CA GLN A 45 -6.68 -2.49 -10.87
C GLN A 45 -5.43 -1.63 -10.76
N VAL A 46 -5.03 -1.32 -9.53
CA VAL A 46 -3.80 -0.61 -9.18
C VAL A 46 -2.98 -1.44 -8.19
N LEU A 47 -1.66 -1.30 -8.26
CA LEU A 47 -0.75 -1.74 -7.21
C LEU A 47 -0.94 -0.92 -5.92
N PRO A 48 -0.31 -1.28 -4.79
CA PRO A 48 -0.47 -0.51 -3.55
C PRO A 48 -0.11 0.98 -3.74
N LEU A 49 -0.88 1.86 -3.09
CA LEU A 49 -0.80 3.31 -3.30
C LEU A 49 0.01 4.03 -2.21
N GLY A 50 0.72 3.28 -1.36
CA GLY A 50 1.46 3.82 -0.23
C GLY A 50 2.78 4.51 -0.61
N PRO A 51 3.33 5.36 0.28
CA PRO A 51 4.61 6.02 0.06
C PRO A 51 5.73 4.99 -0.02
N THR A 52 6.45 4.95 -1.14
CA THR A 52 7.45 3.93 -1.45
C THR A 52 8.78 4.21 -0.75
N GLY A 53 9.39 3.15 -0.22
CA GLY A 53 10.73 3.18 0.37
C GLY A 53 11.81 2.74 -0.61
N PHE A 54 12.75 1.90 -0.15
CA PHE A 54 13.88 1.46 -0.94
C PHE A 54 13.45 0.73 -2.23
N GLY A 55 14.08 1.09 -3.35
CA GLY A 55 13.82 0.49 -4.66
C GLY A 55 12.49 0.89 -5.29
N ASP A 56 11.81 1.91 -4.74
CA ASP A 56 10.57 2.49 -5.27
C ASP A 56 9.41 1.49 -5.42
N SER A 57 9.50 0.36 -4.70
CA SER A 57 8.52 -0.72 -4.79
C SER A 57 7.24 -0.34 -4.04
N PRO A 58 6.05 -0.47 -4.66
CA PRO A 58 4.78 -0.25 -3.97
C PRO A 58 4.50 -1.35 -2.92
N TYR A 59 5.28 -2.43 -2.89
CA TYR A 59 5.18 -3.48 -1.86
C TYR A 59 6.11 -3.23 -0.66
N ALA A 60 6.90 -2.16 -0.69
CA ALA A 60 7.81 -1.75 0.38
C ALA A 60 7.51 -0.30 0.81
N THR A 61 6.37 -0.10 1.49
CA THR A 61 5.86 1.23 1.84
C THR A 61 6.21 1.66 3.25
N PHE A 62 6.40 2.97 3.46
CA PHE A 62 6.61 3.55 4.80
C PHE A 62 5.38 3.51 5.71
N SER A 63 4.20 3.26 5.15
CA SER A 63 2.99 3.02 5.94
C SER A 63 1.99 2.18 5.16
N ALA A 64 1.29 1.29 5.86
CA ALA A 64 0.16 0.52 5.36
C ALA A 64 -1.15 1.34 5.20
N PHE A 65 -1.16 2.60 5.68
CA PHE A 65 -2.35 3.46 5.73
C PHE A 65 -2.25 4.71 4.85
N ALA A 66 -1.03 5.25 4.73
CA ALA A 66 -0.76 6.49 4.00
C ALA A 66 -0.84 6.33 2.48
N GLY A 67 -0.99 7.45 1.78
CA GLY A 67 -0.89 7.56 0.34
C GLY A 67 0.44 8.12 -0.15
N ASN A 68 0.82 7.76 -1.37
CA ASN A 68 2.07 8.18 -1.98
C ASN A 68 2.00 9.66 -2.41
N PRO A 69 2.78 10.57 -1.79
CA PRO A 69 2.75 11.99 -2.13
C PRO A 69 3.19 12.27 -3.57
N TYR A 70 3.94 11.37 -4.20
CA TYR A 70 4.40 11.54 -5.58
C TYR A 70 3.26 11.40 -6.61
N LEU A 71 2.12 10.85 -6.21
CA LEU A 71 0.93 10.73 -7.07
C LEU A 71 0.04 11.99 -7.05
N ILE A 72 0.32 12.97 -6.19
CA ILE A 72 -0.45 14.23 -6.14
C ILE A 72 -0.21 15.02 -7.42
N SER A 73 -1.27 15.40 -8.14
CA SER A 73 -1.20 16.10 -9.41
C SER A 73 -0.82 17.58 -9.25
N PRO A 74 0.30 18.05 -9.86
CA PRO A 74 0.65 19.46 -9.88
C PRO A 74 -0.36 20.31 -10.68
N GLU A 75 -0.97 19.74 -11.72
CA GLU A 75 -1.99 20.44 -12.53
C GLU A 75 -3.24 20.73 -11.71
N ASP A 76 -3.70 19.78 -10.89
CA ASP A 76 -4.85 20.02 -10.01
C ASP A 76 -4.50 21.05 -8.91
N LEU A 77 -3.27 21.03 -8.37
CA LEU A 77 -2.82 22.06 -7.41
C LEU A 77 -2.72 23.46 -8.04
N LEU A 78 -2.37 23.55 -9.33
CA LEU A 78 -2.39 24.80 -10.08
C LEU A 78 -3.82 25.33 -10.25
N VAL A 79 -4.77 24.46 -10.62
CA VAL A 79 -6.20 24.82 -10.72
C VAL A 79 -6.76 25.26 -9.37
N GLU A 80 -6.33 24.62 -8.28
CA GLU A 80 -6.72 24.98 -6.91
C GLU A 80 -6.06 26.27 -6.38
N GLY A 81 -5.10 26.84 -7.12
CA GLY A 81 -4.35 28.04 -6.74
C GLY A 81 -3.24 27.82 -5.72
N LEU A 82 -2.97 26.57 -5.33
CA LEU A 82 -1.89 26.21 -4.41
C LEU A 82 -0.51 26.21 -5.11
N LEU A 83 -0.50 26.05 -6.43
CA LEU A 83 0.65 26.29 -7.29
C LEU A 83 0.33 27.40 -8.30
N THR A 84 1.39 27.96 -8.88
CA THR A 84 1.36 28.90 -10.00
C THR A 84 2.18 28.35 -11.16
N GLU A 85 1.96 28.88 -12.36
CA GLU A 85 2.75 28.51 -13.56
C GLU A 85 4.26 28.66 -13.34
N ALA A 86 4.68 29.66 -12.54
CA ALA A 86 6.08 29.88 -12.23
C ALA A 86 6.72 28.73 -11.43
N ASP A 87 5.95 28.04 -10.58
CA ASP A 87 6.47 26.89 -9.82
C ASP A 87 6.73 25.67 -10.71
N LEU A 88 6.02 25.60 -11.85
CA LEU A 88 6.15 24.53 -12.84
C LEU A 88 7.17 24.86 -13.93
N ALA A 89 7.66 26.10 -14.00
CA ALA A 89 8.54 26.57 -15.07
C ALA A 89 9.93 25.90 -15.07
N ASP A 90 10.45 25.52 -13.90
CA ASP A 90 11.74 24.86 -13.71
C ASP A 90 11.64 23.32 -13.75
N ARG A 91 10.60 22.79 -14.40
CA ARG A 91 10.39 21.35 -14.54
C ARG A 91 11.59 20.68 -15.22
N PRO A 92 12.20 19.65 -14.59
CA PRO A 92 13.27 18.88 -15.21
C PRO A 92 12.82 18.21 -16.51
N ALA A 93 13.78 17.92 -17.40
CA ALA A 93 13.54 17.07 -18.55
C ALA A 93 13.45 15.60 -18.09
N PHE A 94 12.24 15.05 -18.09
CA PHE A 94 11.99 13.65 -17.73
C PHE A 94 11.99 12.74 -18.97
N PRO A 95 12.44 11.48 -18.85
CA PRO A 95 12.37 10.53 -19.95
C PRO A 95 10.92 10.17 -20.29
N ALA A 96 10.58 10.13 -21.58
CA ALA A 96 9.26 9.70 -22.04
C ALA A 96 9.14 8.17 -21.92
N GLY A 97 8.24 7.69 -21.05
CA GLY A 97 7.87 6.27 -20.94
C GLY A 97 8.53 5.48 -19.79
N ARG A 98 9.34 6.12 -18.94
CA ARG A 98 9.81 5.53 -17.68
C ARG A 98 9.88 6.56 -16.57
N VAL A 99 9.70 6.13 -15.33
CA VAL A 99 9.86 7.01 -14.17
C VAL A 99 11.34 7.05 -13.78
N ASP A 100 11.89 8.25 -13.66
CA ASP A 100 13.18 8.49 -13.02
C ASP A 100 12.93 9.00 -11.59
N TYR A 101 12.83 8.08 -10.63
CA TYR A 101 12.50 8.41 -9.24
C TYR A 101 13.53 9.36 -8.60
N GLY A 102 14.81 9.27 -8.98
CA GLY A 102 15.85 10.15 -8.48
C GLY A 102 15.62 11.61 -8.82
N ALA A 103 15.07 11.90 -10.02
CA ALA A 103 14.70 13.25 -10.43
C ALA A 103 13.28 13.65 -9.98
N VAL A 104 12.33 12.71 -9.99
CA VAL A 104 10.92 12.97 -9.67
C VAL A 104 10.71 13.31 -8.20
N ILE A 105 11.31 12.55 -7.29
CA ILE A 105 11.11 12.73 -5.84
C ILE A 105 11.43 14.16 -5.38
N PRO A 106 12.65 14.71 -5.60
CA PRO A 106 12.96 16.07 -5.18
C PRO A 106 12.10 17.13 -5.89
N TYR A 107 11.77 16.92 -7.17
CA TYR A 107 10.88 17.81 -7.92
C TYR A 107 9.48 17.87 -7.29
N LYS A 108 8.87 16.72 -6.99
CA LYS A 108 7.52 16.64 -6.41
C LYS A 108 7.49 17.17 -4.99
N LEU A 109 8.47 16.84 -4.15
CA LEU A 109 8.55 17.36 -2.78
C LEU A 109 8.67 18.88 -2.76
N ARG A 110 9.50 19.47 -3.63
CA ARG A 110 9.60 20.93 -3.77
C ARG A 110 8.25 21.55 -4.10
N LEU A 111 7.49 20.99 -5.05
CA LEU A 111 6.16 21.50 -5.39
C LEU A 111 5.18 21.40 -4.22
N LEU A 112 5.19 20.28 -3.49
CA LEU A 112 4.33 20.10 -2.32
C LEU A 112 4.68 21.07 -1.18
N ASP A 113 5.96 21.41 -1.02
CA ASP A 113 6.39 22.42 -0.06
C ASP A 113 5.94 23.85 -0.46
N GLN A 114 5.91 24.15 -1.76
CA GLN A 114 5.34 25.40 -2.27
C GLN A 114 3.82 25.46 -2.03
N ALA A 115 3.11 24.36 -2.31
CA ALA A 115 1.68 24.25 -2.04
C ALA A 115 1.37 24.44 -0.55
N TYR A 116 2.15 23.82 0.33
CA TYR A 116 2.04 24.01 1.77
C TYR A 116 2.29 25.47 2.19
N ARG A 117 3.33 26.11 1.64
CA ARG A 117 3.61 27.52 1.95
C ARG A 117 2.43 28.42 1.59
N ARG A 118 1.85 28.27 0.39
CA ARG A 118 0.69 29.07 -0.02
C ARG A 118 -0.54 28.79 0.83
N PHE A 119 -0.79 27.54 1.18
CA PHE A 119 -1.83 27.18 2.14
C PHE A 119 -1.65 27.94 3.47
N ARG A 120 -0.42 27.98 4.02
CA ARG A 120 -0.10 28.72 5.24
C ARG A 120 -0.13 30.25 5.09
N GLU A 121 0.03 30.78 3.88
CA GLU A 121 -0.16 32.19 3.54
C GLU A 121 -1.64 32.59 3.41
N GLY A 122 -2.57 31.65 3.64
CA GLY A 122 -4.02 31.89 3.60
C GLY A 122 -4.61 31.74 2.20
N VAL A 123 -3.88 31.15 1.24
CA VAL A 123 -4.46 30.74 -0.04
C VAL A 123 -5.39 29.55 0.22
N ARG A 124 -6.62 29.62 -0.31
CA ARG A 124 -7.68 28.62 -0.09
C ARG A 124 -8.00 28.42 1.40
N PRO A 125 -8.50 29.47 2.09
CA PRO A 125 -8.85 29.38 3.52
C PRO A 125 -9.94 28.34 3.80
N ASP A 126 -10.72 27.95 2.78
CA ASP A 126 -11.67 26.84 2.85
C ASP A 126 -11.01 25.48 3.16
N LEU A 127 -9.72 25.32 2.86
CA LEU A 127 -8.98 24.10 3.14
C LEU A 127 -8.55 23.97 4.60
N GLU A 128 -8.50 25.05 5.38
CA GLU A 128 -8.04 24.99 6.78
C GLU A 128 -8.93 24.08 7.62
N THR A 129 -10.25 24.26 7.51
CA THR A 129 -11.22 23.43 8.22
C THR A 129 -11.17 21.99 7.73
N ALA A 130 -11.12 21.78 6.40
CA ALA A 130 -11.04 20.44 5.81
C ALA A 130 -9.75 19.69 6.22
N PHE A 131 -8.63 20.40 6.33
CA PHE A 131 -7.37 19.83 6.79
C PHE A 131 -7.42 19.48 8.28
N ALA A 132 -7.96 20.36 9.12
CA ALA A 132 -8.12 20.09 10.56
C ALA A 132 -9.06 18.89 10.81
N ASP A 133 -10.14 18.77 10.04
CA ASP A 133 -11.06 17.64 10.13
C ASP A 133 -10.42 16.34 9.63
N PHE A 134 -9.65 16.39 8.54
CA PHE A 134 -8.85 15.24 8.08
C PHE A 134 -7.87 14.77 9.15
N ARG A 135 -7.11 15.69 9.75
CA ARG A 135 -6.17 15.34 10.84
C ARG A 135 -6.88 14.67 12.01
N ARG A 136 -8.05 15.18 12.42
CA ARG A 136 -8.84 14.59 13.51
C ARG A 136 -9.38 13.21 13.15
N ALA A 137 -9.88 13.04 11.92
CA ALA A 137 -10.45 11.78 11.45
C ALA A 137 -9.39 10.68 11.29
N GLU A 138 -8.17 11.04 10.88
CA GLU A 138 -7.08 10.11 10.57
C GLU A 138 -6.02 9.99 11.67
N ALA A 139 -6.18 10.68 12.80
CA ALA A 139 -5.18 10.80 13.86
C ALA A 139 -4.58 9.44 14.31
N ALA A 140 -5.40 8.39 14.32
CA ALA A 140 -5.01 7.04 14.75
C ALA A 140 -3.82 6.44 13.98
N TRP A 141 -3.59 6.84 12.73
CA TRP A 141 -2.42 6.42 11.95
C TRP A 141 -1.58 7.63 11.48
N LEU A 142 -2.22 8.78 11.25
CA LEU A 142 -1.57 9.96 10.69
C LEU A 142 -0.54 10.56 11.64
N ASP A 143 -0.81 10.58 12.95
CA ASP A 143 0.08 11.23 13.92
C ASP A 143 1.40 10.47 14.09
N ASP A 144 1.36 9.14 14.01
CA ASP A 144 2.56 8.31 14.00
C ASP A 144 3.27 8.35 12.65
N PHE A 145 2.53 8.28 11.53
CA PHE A 145 3.12 8.39 10.20
C PHE A 145 3.83 9.73 9.98
N ALA A 146 3.19 10.85 10.33
CA ALA A 146 3.75 12.18 10.12
C ALA A 146 5.00 12.40 10.98
N LEU A 147 5.00 11.92 12.24
CA LEU A 147 6.19 11.97 13.09
C LEU A 147 7.30 11.05 12.57
N PHE A 148 6.97 9.83 12.16
CA PHE A 148 7.93 8.89 11.56
C PHE A 148 8.63 9.52 10.35
N MET A 149 7.86 10.09 9.41
CA MET A 149 8.43 10.70 8.20
C MET A 149 9.24 11.97 8.52
N ALA A 150 8.80 12.79 9.47
CA ALA A 150 9.57 13.96 9.91
C ALA A 150 10.90 13.57 10.58
N LEU A 151 10.89 12.54 11.44
CA LEU A 151 12.09 11.97 12.04
C LEU A 151 13.03 11.39 10.98
N LYS A 152 12.46 10.69 10.00
CA LYS A 152 13.21 10.12 8.88
C LYS A 152 13.91 11.21 8.06
N GLU A 153 13.21 12.30 7.73
CA GLU A 153 13.80 13.46 7.05
C GLU A 153 14.90 14.12 7.90
N ALA A 154 14.66 14.31 9.20
CA ALA A 154 15.65 14.88 10.13
C ALA A 154 16.93 14.02 10.26
N HIS A 155 16.81 12.71 10.06
CA HIS A 155 17.94 11.76 10.05
C HIS A 155 18.36 11.36 8.63
N GLN A 156 18.15 12.22 7.63
CA GLN A 156 18.65 12.05 6.26
C GLN A 156 18.24 10.73 5.59
N GLY A 157 17.03 10.24 5.90
CA GLY A 157 16.49 9.01 5.34
C GLY A 157 16.87 7.74 6.11
N ALA A 158 17.65 7.83 7.19
CA ALA A 158 18.04 6.65 7.98
C ALA A 158 16.80 5.86 8.47
N PRO A 159 16.85 4.52 8.46
CA PRO A 159 15.75 3.69 8.97
C PRO A 159 15.59 3.85 10.48
N TRP A 160 14.39 3.58 11.00
CA TRP A 160 14.06 3.89 12.40
C TRP A 160 14.92 3.17 13.45
N ASN A 161 15.49 2.01 13.09
CA ASN A 161 16.38 1.27 13.98
C ASN A 161 17.77 1.89 14.15
N ALA A 162 18.15 2.79 13.25
CA ALA A 162 19.39 3.56 13.32
C ALA A 162 19.22 4.90 14.06
N TRP A 163 18.00 5.26 14.47
CA TRP A 163 17.75 6.48 15.23
C TRP A 163 18.27 6.37 16.67
N PRO A 164 18.50 7.50 17.36
CA PRO A 164 18.82 7.51 18.79
C PRO A 164 17.84 6.66 19.60
N ALA A 165 18.36 5.91 20.58
CA ALA A 165 17.58 4.95 21.36
C ALA A 165 16.25 5.52 21.93
N PRO A 166 16.19 6.75 22.47
CA PRO A 166 14.91 7.31 22.94
C PRO A 166 13.84 7.45 21.85
N LEU A 167 14.22 7.79 20.62
CA LEU A 167 13.29 7.90 19.49
C LEU A 167 12.94 6.52 18.91
N ARG A 168 13.93 5.64 18.81
CA ARG A 168 13.75 4.25 18.36
C ARG A 168 12.79 3.48 19.26
N HIS A 169 12.93 3.61 20.57
CA HIS A 169 12.09 2.96 21.59
C HIS A 169 10.87 3.79 21.99
N ARG A 170 10.61 4.91 21.29
CA ARG A 170 9.42 5.74 21.47
C ARG A 170 9.24 6.23 22.92
N ASP A 171 10.33 6.64 23.56
CA ASP A 171 10.29 7.29 24.86
C ASP A 171 9.36 8.52 24.82
N PRO A 172 8.34 8.60 25.70
CA PRO A 172 7.33 9.67 25.62
C PRO A 172 7.91 11.09 25.66
N ALA A 173 8.94 11.33 26.47
CA ALA A 173 9.55 12.66 26.58
C ALA A 173 10.35 13.01 25.31
N ALA A 174 11.09 12.04 24.76
CA ALA A 174 11.81 12.22 23.50
C ALA A 174 10.86 12.45 22.32
N LEU A 175 9.73 11.74 22.27
CA LEU A 175 8.71 11.95 21.23
C LEU A 175 8.04 13.31 21.36
N GLU A 176 7.71 13.76 22.57
CA GLU A 176 7.12 15.09 22.77
C GLU A 176 8.09 16.20 22.35
N GLN A 177 9.36 16.07 22.72
CA GLN A 177 10.40 17.00 22.28
C GLN A 177 10.53 17.00 20.75
N ALA A 178 10.53 15.82 20.11
CA ALA A 178 10.56 15.72 18.65
C ALA A 178 9.31 16.33 17.99
N ARG A 179 8.12 16.17 18.59
CA ARG A 179 6.88 16.81 18.09
C ARG A 179 6.96 18.32 18.14
N HIS A 180 7.55 18.88 19.19
CA HIS A 180 7.82 20.30 19.31
C HIS A 180 8.83 20.77 18.25
N ASP A 181 9.99 20.13 18.18
CA ASP A 181 11.11 20.57 17.34
C ASP A 181 10.83 20.39 15.84
N LEU A 182 10.00 19.40 15.48
CA LEU A 182 9.65 19.06 14.10
C LEU A 182 8.20 19.44 13.75
N ALA A 183 7.55 20.33 14.50
CA ALA A 183 6.14 20.66 14.34
C ALA A 183 5.75 21.03 12.88
N GLU A 184 6.53 21.88 12.23
CA GLU A 184 6.29 22.27 10.83
C GLU A 184 6.48 21.09 9.86
N ALA A 185 7.51 20.25 10.08
CA ALA A 185 7.77 19.09 9.24
C ALA A 185 6.63 18.06 9.37
N ILE A 186 6.16 17.82 10.59
CA ILE A 186 5.01 16.94 10.87
C ILE A 186 3.75 17.49 10.18
N GLU A 187 3.49 18.80 10.27
CA GLU A 187 2.34 19.43 9.61
C GLU A 187 2.44 19.29 8.07
N LYS A 188 3.63 19.47 7.47
CA LYS A 188 3.87 19.22 6.04
C LYS A 188 3.54 17.80 5.64
N GLN A 189 3.99 16.79 6.41
CA GLN A 189 3.67 15.39 6.11
C GLN A 189 2.16 15.13 6.17
N ALA A 190 1.49 15.66 7.21
CA ALA A 190 0.04 15.55 7.34
C ALA A 190 -0.69 16.25 6.17
N PHE A 191 -0.21 17.42 5.74
CA PHE A 191 -0.79 18.16 4.63
C PHE A 191 -0.64 17.43 3.29
N ARG A 192 0.52 16.79 3.06
CA ARG A 192 0.73 15.94 1.87
C ARG A 192 -0.29 14.79 1.83
N GLN A 193 -0.55 14.15 2.98
CA GLN A 193 -1.60 13.12 3.07
C GLN A 193 -2.98 13.69 2.80
N PHE A 194 -3.33 14.84 3.38
CA PHE A 194 -4.60 15.51 3.10
C PHE A 194 -4.81 15.77 1.60
N LEU A 195 -3.80 16.32 0.91
CA LEU A 195 -3.86 16.56 -0.54
C LEU A 195 -4.04 15.26 -1.33
N PHE A 196 -3.28 14.21 -0.97
CA PHE A 196 -3.40 12.90 -1.60
C PHE A 196 -4.83 12.34 -1.47
N PHE A 197 -5.37 12.25 -0.26
CA PHE A 197 -6.69 11.67 -0.02
C PHE A 197 -7.81 12.50 -0.66
N ARG A 198 -7.63 13.83 -0.71
CA ARG A 198 -8.55 14.73 -1.40
C ARG A 198 -8.59 14.46 -2.91
N GLN A 199 -7.43 14.38 -3.57
CA GLN A 199 -7.37 14.09 -5.01
C GLN A 199 -7.80 12.65 -5.32
N TRP A 200 -7.40 11.68 -4.50
CA TRP A 200 -7.79 10.28 -4.64
C TRP A 200 -9.31 10.11 -4.56
N ARG A 201 -9.96 10.72 -3.56
CA ARG A 201 -11.42 10.70 -3.44
C ARG A 201 -12.11 11.34 -4.64
N GLY A 202 -11.57 12.46 -5.14
CA GLY A 202 -12.08 13.09 -6.38
C GLY A 202 -11.99 12.16 -7.59
N LEU A 203 -10.90 11.40 -7.72
CA LEU A 203 -10.75 10.39 -8.78
C LEU A 203 -11.71 9.21 -8.61
N LEU A 204 -11.90 8.71 -7.38
CA LEU A 204 -12.89 7.67 -7.08
C LEU A 204 -14.29 8.11 -7.50
N GLU A 205 -14.73 9.28 -7.04
CA GLU A 205 -16.05 9.84 -7.38
C GLU A 205 -16.22 9.98 -8.91
N TYR A 206 -15.19 10.45 -9.60
CA TYR A 206 -15.19 10.59 -11.05
C TYR A 206 -15.29 9.25 -11.80
N ALA A 207 -14.58 8.22 -11.34
CA ALA A 207 -14.61 6.87 -11.89
C ALA A 207 -15.94 6.17 -11.59
N HIS A 208 -16.49 6.34 -10.39
CA HIS A 208 -17.79 5.80 -10.00
C HIS A 208 -18.94 6.37 -10.83
N ALA A 209 -18.90 7.66 -11.15
CA ALA A 209 -19.84 8.29 -12.08
C ALA A 209 -19.82 7.64 -13.48
N ARG A 210 -18.73 6.94 -13.82
CA ARG A 210 -18.52 6.17 -15.05
C ARG A 210 -18.67 4.67 -14.87
N ARG A 211 -19.09 4.21 -13.68
CA ARG A 211 -19.21 2.78 -13.34
C ARG A 211 -17.88 2.03 -13.47
N VAL A 212 -16.77 2.73 -13.25
CA VAL A 212 -15.43 2.17 -13.12
C VAL A 212 -15.09 2.10 -11.64
N TYR A 213 -14.71 0.92 -11.17
CA TYR A 213 -14.42 0.61 -9.78
C TYR A 213 -12.95 0.24 -9.62
N PHE A 214 -12.32 0.66 -8.53
CA PHE A 214 -10.92 0.38 -8.29
C PHE A 214 -10.73 -0.96 -7.58
N MET A 215 -9.80 -1.76 -8.09
CA MET A 215 -9.25 -2.91 -7.38
C MET A 215 -7.87 -2.54 -6.85
N GLY A 216 -7.76 -2.45 -5.53
CA GLY A 216 -6.49 -2.23 -4.86
C GLY A 216 -5.82 -3.53 -4.45
N ASP A 217 -4.69 -3.36 -3.79
CA ASP A 217 -3.77 -4.43 -3.46
C ASP A 217 -3.20 -4.22 -2.06
N VAL A 218 -3.29 -5.24 -1.22
CA VAL A 218 -2.82 -5.23 0.16
C VAL A 218 -1.78 -6.35 0.32
N PRO A 219 -0.49 -6.01 0.36
CA PRO A 219 0.59 -6.94 0.70
C PRO A 219 0.34 -7.54 2.08
N ILE A 220 0.46 -8.86 2.25
CA ILE A 220 0.24 -9.44 3.58
C ILE A 220 1.20 -8.83 4.61
N PHE A 221 2.49 -8.74 4.30
CA PHE A 221 3.51 -8.17 5.19
C PHE A 221 3.73 -6.68 4.93
N VAL A 222 4.20 -5.96 5.95
CA VAL A 222 4.61 -4.56 5.85
C VAL A 222 6.13 -4.44 5.75
N ALA A 223 6.65 -3.31 5.30
CA ALA A 223 8.09 -3.07 5.31
C ALA A 223 8.60 -2.93 6.75
N TYR A 224 9.82 -3.40 7.02
CA TYR A 224 10.47 -3.23 8.33
C TYR A 224 10.63 -1.75 8.70
N ASP A 225 11.19 -0.97 7.77
CA ASP A 225 11.36 0.47 7.93
C ASP A 225 10.06 1.20 7.59
N SER A 226 9.09 1.13 8.50
CA SER A 226 7.77 1.74 8.35
C SER A 226 7.26 2.32 9.68
N ALA A 227 6.34 3.27 9.58
CA ALA A 227 5.63 3.80 10.75
C ALA A 227 4.84 2.70 11.47
N ASP A 228 4.35 1.69 10.74
CA ASP A 228 3.57 0.59 11.32
C ASP A 228 4.39 -0.25 12.30
N VAL A 229 5.62 -0.63 11.89
CA VAL A 229 6.50 -1.45 12.72
C VAL A 229 7.12 -0.63 13.84
N TRP A 230 7.51 0.62 13.56
CA TRP A 230 8.06 1.51 14.58
C TRP A 230 7.03 1.84 15.67
N ALA A 231 5.78 2.11 15.30
CA ALA A 231 4.74 2.49 16.26
C ALA A 231 4.14 1.30 17.04
N HIS A 232 4.18 0.10 16.47
CA HIS A 232 3.60 -1.12 17.05
C HIS A 232 4.59 -2.30 17.07
N PRO A 233 5.78 -2.17 17.68
CA PRO A 233 6.80 -3.20 17.64
C PRO A 233 6.33 -4.52 18.29
N GLU A 234 5.38 -4.47 19.23
CA GLU A 234 4.79 -5.62 19.91
C GLU A 234 4.05 -6.58 18.98
N LEU A 235 3.61 -6.10 17.82
CA LEU A 235 2.87 -6.86 16.81
C LEU A 235 3.78 -7.71 15.91
N PHE A 236 5.11 -7.61 16.06
CA PHE A 236 6.11 -8.21 15.20
C PHE A 236 7.19 -8.96 15.99
N TYR A 237 7.85 -9.92 15.34
CA TYR A 237 8.98 -10.65 15.94
C TYR A 237 10.27 -9.83 15.89
N LEU A 238 10.44 -8.93 16.85
CA LEU A 238 11.62 -8.08 17.01
C LEU A 238 12.39 -8.41 18.30
N ASP A 239 13.70 -8.18 18.32
CA ASP A 239 14.53 -8.21 19.53
C ASP A 239 14.42 -6.89 20.33
N ALA A 240 15.16 -6.80 21.44
CA ALA A 240 15.13 -5.63 22.33
C ALA A 240 15.64 -4.35 21.65
N GLU A 241 16.51 -4.49 20.64
CA GLU A 241 17.06 -3.40 19.83
C GLU A 241 16.17 -3.06 18.62
N GLY A 242 15.05 -3.79 18.47
CA GLY A 242 14.08 -3.60 17.41
C GLY A 242 14.46 -4.29 16.09
N GLN A 243 15.46 -5.16 16.05
CA GLN A 243 15.81 -5.92 14.84
C GLN A 243 14.88 -7.13 14.65
N PRO A 244 14.49 -7.49 13.41
CA PRO A 244 13.74 -8.72 13.17
C PRO A 244 14.55 -9.94 13.63
N THR A 245 13.92 -10.84 14.38
CA THR A 245 14.51 -12.15 14.73
C THR A 245 14.23 -13.19 13.66
N VAL A 246 13.12 -13.03 12.94
CA VAL A 246 12.72 -13.83 11.79
C VAL A 246 12.11 -12.92 10.73
N VAL A 247 12.21 -13.31 9.47
CA VAL A 247 11.73 -12.55 8.32
C VAL A 247 10.90 -13.42 7.38
N ALA A 248 10.06 -12.74 6.59
CA ALA A 248 9.23 -13.36 5.57
C ALA A 248 10.05 -13.83 4.36
N GLY A 249 9.52 -14.86 3.72
CA GLY A 249 9.98 -15.36 2.44
C GLY A 249 9.07 -16.46 1.90
N VAL A 250 9.57 -17.19 0.92
CA VAL A 250 9.01 -18.45 0.43
C VAL A 250 10.11 -19.49 0.28
N PRO A 251 9.82 -20.78 0.53
CA PRO A 251 10.81 -21.84 0.43
C PRO A 251 11.33 -21.99 -1.01
N PRO A 252 12.43 -22.74 -1.20
CA PRO A 252 12.81 -23.25 -2.50
C PRO A 252 11.66 -23.99 -3.17
N ASP A 253 11.47 -23.73 -4.46
CA ASP A 253 10.51 -24.42 -5.30
C ASP A 253 11.14 -24.75 -6.65
N TYR A 254 10.34 -25.29 -7.57
CA TYR A 254 10.82 -25.68 -8.89
C TYR A 254 11.21 -24.48 -9.79
N PHE A 255 10.84 -23.24 -9.42
CA PHE A 255 11.23 -22.01 -10.10
C PHE A 255 12.46 -21.33 -9.46
N SER A 256 12.63 -21.45 -8.15
CA SER A 256 13.72 -20.84 -7.38
C SER A 256 14.40 -21.86 -6.46
N PRO A 257 15.64 -22.30 -6.77
CA PRO A 257 16.36 -23.28 -5.96
C PRO A 257 16.74 -22.77 -4.57
N THR A 258 16.71 -21.45 -4.34
CA THR A 258 17.02 -20.82 -3.04
C THR A 258 15.79 -20.23 -2.36
N GLY A 259 14.61 -20.40 -2.95
CA GLY A 259 13.40 -19.69 -2.55
C GLY A 259 13.56 -18.18 -2.70
N GLN A 260 12.82 -17.40 -1.91
CA GLN A 260 12.94 -15.94 -1.90
C GLN A 260 12.91 -15.45 -0.46
N ARG A 261 13.95 -14.72 -0.05
CA ARG A 261 14.00 -14.03 1.25
C ARG A 261 13.58 -12.57 1.04
N TRP A 262 12.40 -12.20 1.51
CA TRP A 262 11.84 -10.86 1.28
C TRP A 262 12.30 -9.86 2.33
N GLY A 263 12.57 -10.31 3.56
CA GLY A 263 13.12 -9.47 4.63
C GLY A 263 12.09 -8.67 5.43
N ASN A 264 10.80 -8.77 5.11
CA ASN A 264 9.74 -8.18 5.93
C ASN A 264 9.69 -8.81 7.34
N PRO A 265 9.38 -8.06 8.40
CA PRO A 265 9.14 -8.63 9.72
C PRO A 265 7.86 -9.47 9.70
N LEU A 266 7.86 -10.56 10.48
CA LEU A 266 6.70 -11.43 10.62
C LEU A 266 5.81 -11.01 11.79
N TYR A 267 4.50 -11.18 11.62
CA TYR A 267 3.51 -10.87 12.65
C TYR A 267 3.54 -11.87 13.80
N ARG A 268 3.38 -11.37 15.02
CA ARG A 268 3.05 -12.15 16.21
C ARG A 268 1.55 -12.40 16.26
N TRP A 269 1.06 -13.33 15.44
CA TRP A 269 -0.37 -13.57 15.27
C TRP A 269 -1.11 -13.87 16.59
N GLU A 270 -0.42 -14.40 17.60
CA GLU A 270 -0.96 -14.57 18.95
C GLU A 270 -1.33 -13.23 19.60
N VAL A 271 -0.47 -12.21 19.48
CA VAL A 271 -0.69 -10.86 20.03
C VAL A 271 -1.80 -10.16 19.24
N HIS A 272 -1.79 -10.30 17.91
CA HIS A 272 -2.88 -9.78 17.08
C HIS A 272 -4.23 -10.35 17.52
N ARG A 273 -4.32 -11.67 17.74
CA ARG A 273 -5.55 -12.32 18.18
C ARG A 273 -5.98 -11.85 19.57
N GLU A 274 -5.06 -11.72 20.52
CA GLU A 274 -5.34 -11.20 21.87
C GLU A 274 -5.91 -9.78 21.84
N GLN A 275 -5.47 -8.96 20.88
CA GLN A 275 -5.99 -7.62 20.63
C GLN A 275 -7.21 -7.59 19.68
N GLY A 276 -7.82 -8.74 19.40
CA GLY A 276 -8.99 -8.82 18.51
C GLY A 276 -8.71 -8.40 17.07
N TYR A 277 -7.47 -8.55 16.61
CA TYR A 277 -6.98 -8.18 15.28
C TYR A 277 -7.10 -6.68 14.97
N ALA A 278 -7.10 -5.81 15.99
CA ALA A 278 -7.39 -4.38 15.86
C ALA A 278 -6.58 -3.67 14.75
N TRP A 279 -5.27 -3.91 14.68
CA TRP A 279 -4.40 -3.31 13.67
C TRP A 279 -4.79 -3.72 12.24
N TRP A 280 -5.02 -5.02 12.01
CA TRP A 280 -5.43 -5.54 10.70
C TRP A 280 -6.84 -5.07 10.32
N LEU A 281 -7.77 -5.00 11.27
CA LEU A 281 -9.12 -4.46 11.03
C LEU A 281 -9.07 -2.99 10.65
N ALA A 282 -8.21 -2.20 11.28
CA ALA A 282 -7.96 -0.81 10.90
C ALA A 282 -7.38 -0.72 9.49
N ARG A 283 -6.39 -1.56 9.16
CA ARG A 283 -5.75 -1.62 7.84
C ARG A 283 -6.76 -1.94 6.73
N LEU A 284 -7.59 -2.97 6.92
CA LEU A 284 -8.62 -3.33 5.93
C LEU A 284 -9.72 -2.27 5.84
N ARG A 285 -10.13 -1.66 6.95
CA ARG A 285 -11.06 -0.53 6.93
C ARG A 285 -10.50 0.63 6.10
N GLN A 286 -9.21 0.94 6.25
CA GLN A 286 -8.56 1.96 5.44
C GLN A 286 -8.54 1.58 3.95
N ALA A 287 -8.22 0.32 3.62
CA ALA A 287 -8.26 -0.16 2.24
C ALA A 287 -9.67 -0.01 1.61
N THR A 288 -10.76 -0.27 2.35
CA THR A 288 -12.13 -0.08 1.84
C THR A 288 -12.51 1.39 1.58
N ARG A 289 -11.77 2.35 2.15
CA ARG A 289 -11.95 3.78 1.85
C ARG A 289 -11.17 4.21 0.61
N MET A 290 -10.19 3.39 0.21
CA MET A 290 -9.32 3.63 -0.92
C MET A 290 -9.82 2.97 -2.19
N VAL A 291 -10.40 1.77 -2.10
CA VAL A 291 -10.75 0.95 -3.28
C VAL A 291 -12.04 0.17 -3.07
N ASP A 292 -12.63 -0.25 -4.19
CA ASP A 292 -13.89 -0.99 -4.23
C ASP A 292 -13.70 -2.51 -4.14
N LEU A 293 -12.53 -3.02 -4.52
CA LEU A 293 -12.14 -4.43 -4.47
C LEU A 293 -10.73 -4.51 -3.86
N ILE A 294 -10.43 -5.55 -3.07
CA ILE A 294 -9.13 -5.69 -2.41
C ILE A 294 -8.52 -7.05 -2.75
N ARG A 295 -7.39 -7.05 -3.48
CA ARG A 295 -6.50 -8.21 -3.57
C ARG A 295 -5.72 -8.32 -2.26
N LEU A 296 -5.76 -9.48 -1.62
CA LEU A 296 -4.86 -9.86 -0.55
C LEU A 296 -3.69 -10.63 -1.16
N ASP A 297 -2.56 -9.95 -1.32
CA ASP A 297 -1.33 -10.54 -1.86
C ASP A 297 -0.73 -11.53 -0.85
N HIS A 298 -0.20 -12.64 -1.37
CA HIS A 298 0.29 -13.77 -0.59
C HIS A 298 -0.72 -14.29 0.44
N PHE A 299 -1.98 -14.47 -0.01
CA PHE A 299 -3.10 -14.91 0.84
C PHE A 299 -2.78 -16.19 1.61
N ARG A 300 -1.98 -17.08 1.03
CA ARG A 300 -1.56 -18.34 1.66
C ARG A 300 -0.91 -18.15 3.03
N GLY A 301 -0.27 -17.00 3.27
CA GLY A 301 0.29 -16.58 4.56
C GLY A 301 -0.72 -16.55 5.71
N PHE A 302 -2.02 -16.40 5.41
CA PHE A 302 -3.07 -16.48 6.43
C PHE A 302 -3.35 -17.91 6.90
N ALA A 303 -3.10 -18.92 6.07
CA ALA A 303 -3.18 -20.33 6.48
C ALA A 303 -1.85 -20.80 7.08
N GLY A 304 -0.74 -20.47 6.41
CA GLY A 304 0.61 -20.72 6.90
C GLY A 304 1.63 -19.85 6.18
N TYR A 305 2.68 -19.42 6.89
CA TYR A 305 3.74 -18.58 6.35
C TYR A 305 5.11 -19.22 6.54
N TRP A 306 6.05 -18.90 5.64
CA TRP A 306 7.43 -19.37 5.73
C TRP A 306 8.25 -18.40 6.59
N GLU A 307 8.77 -18.92 7.70
CA GLU A 307 9.56 -18.18 8.68
C GLU A 307 11.04 -18.48 8.46
N VAL A 308 11.82 -17.46 8.10
CA VAL A 308 13.27 -17.56 7.89
C VAL A 308 13.99 -16.85 9.03
N PRO A 309 14.96 -17.46 9.74
CA PRO A 309 15.79 -16.76 10.71
C PRO A 309 16.47 -15.54 10.09
N ALA A 310 16.48 -14.40 10.78
CA ALA A 310 16.91 -13.13 10.18
C ALA A 310 18.38 -13.13 9.75
N GLU A 311 19.23 -13.90 10.42
CA GLU A 311 20.64 -14.10 10.13
C GLU A 311 20.91 -14.89 8.86
N GLU A 312 19.93 -15.66 8.35
CA GLU A 312 20.10 -16.47 7.16
C GLU A 312 20.17 -15.58 5.90
N PRO A 313 21.13 -15.82 4.98
CA PRO A 313 21.27 -15.03 3.76
C PRO A 313 20.24 -15.40 2.68
N THR A 314 19.59 -16.57 2.79
CA THR A 314 18.61 -17.09 1.83
C THR A 314 17.39 -17.65 2.53
N ALA A 315 16.36 -18.05 1.78
CA ALA A 315 15.13 -18.62 2.36
C ALA A 315 15.17 -20.14 2.52
N VAL A 316 16.30 -20.80 2.23
CA VAL A 316 16.44 -22.26 2.28
C VAL A 316 16.17 -22.81 3.70
N ASN A 317 16.75 -22.17 4.71
CA ASN A 317 16.71 -22.63 6.10
C ASN A 317 15.52 -22.04 6.89
N GLY A 318 14.34 -21.99 6.26
CA GLY A 318 13.11 -21.56 6.92
C GLY A 318 12.25 -22.74 7.41
N ARG A 319 11.09 -22.42 7.98
CA ARG A 319 10.07 -23.40 8.38
C ARG A 319 8.67 -22.85 8.21
N TRP A 320 7.72 -23.73 7.91
CA TRP A 320 6.30 -23.38 7.92
C TRP A 320 5.79 -23.13 9.34
N ARG A 321 5.06 -22.03 9.52
CA ARG A 321 4.34 -21.70 10.74
C ARG A 321 2.85 -21.51 10.41
N PRO A 322 1.94 -21.89 11.31
CA PRO A 322 0.51 -21.66 11.10
C PRO A 322 0.22 -20.16 11.13
N GLY A 323 -0.58 -19.70 10.16
CA GLY A 323 -1.16 -18.36 10.16
C GLY A 323 -2.38 -18.28 11.09
N PRO A 324 -3.09 -17.14 11.10
CA PRO A 324 -4.25 -16.94 11.97
C PRO A 324 -5.51 -17.68 11.49
N GLY A 325 -5.54 -18.15 10.25
CA GLY A 325 -6.59 -18.98 9.68
C GLY A 325 -7.98 -18.35 9.71
N GLU A 326 -9.00 -19.17 9.93
CA GLU A 326 -10.40 -18.72 9.92
C GLU A 326 -10.74 -17.72 11.02
N ASP A 327 -10.05 -17.76 12.17
CA ASP A 327 -10.34 -16.88 13.31
C ASP A 327 -10.20 -15.41 12.92
N PHE A 328 -9.16 -15.09 12.15
CA PHE A 328 -8.94 -13.77 11.57
C PHE A 328 -10.09 -13.35 10.64
N PHE A 329 -10.43 -14.18 9.65
CA PHE A 329 -11.47 -13.81 8.68
C PHE A 329 -12.86 -13.74 9.32
N ARG A 330 -13.15 -14.55 10.34
CA ARG A 330 -14.38 -14.41 11.15
C ARG A 330 -14.43 -13.05 11.84
N ALA A 331 -13.31 -12.58 12.41
CA ALA A 331 -13.24 -11.24 12.97
C ALA A 331 -13.42 -10.15 11.90
N VAL A 332 -12.76 -10.27 10.75
CA VAL A 332 -12.91 -9.33 9.62
C VAL A 332 -14.37 -9.21 9.18
N PHE A 333 -15.04 -10.32 8.87
CA PHE A 333 -16.42 -10.30 8.40
C PHE A 333 -17.43 -9.93 9.47
N ARG A 334 -17.12 -10.16 10.76
CA ARG A 334 -17.93 -9.68 11.88
C ARG A 334 -17.87 -8.16 12.01
N GLU A 335 -16.68 -7.57 11.96
CA GLU A 335 -16.47 -6.15 12.25
C GLU A 335 -16.65 -5.22 11.05
N LEU A 336 -16.30 -5.69 9.85
CA LEU A 336 -16.34 -4.88 8.62
C LEU A 336 -17.49 -5.30 7.68
N GLY A 337 -18.22 -6.34 8.02
CA GLY A 337 -19.22 -6.94 7.15
C GLY A 337 -18.56 -7.61 5.93
N HIS A 338 -19.36 -7.84 4.89
CA HIS A 338 -18.88 -8.46 3.65
C HIS A 338 -18.08 -7.47 2.79
N ILE A 339 -16.79 -7.34 3.12
CA ILE A 339 -15.84 -6.60 2.29
C ILE A 339 -15.37 -7.45 1.09
N PRO A 340 -15.16 -6.83 -0.09
CA PRO A 340 -14.89 -7.55 -1.34
C PRO A 340 -13.41 -7.92 -1.49
N LEU A 341 -13.02 -8.99 -0.80
CA LEU A 341 -11.68 -9.55 -0.85
C LEU A 341 -11.51 -10.53 -2.02
N ILE A 342 -10.32 -10.52 -2.61
CA ILE A 342 -9.83 -11.45 -3.64
C ILE A 342 -8.53 -12.06 -3.10
N ALA A 343 -8.42 -13.39 -3.11
CA ALA A 343 -7.24 -14.10 -2.65
C ALA A 343 -6.22 -14.23 -3.79
N GLU A 344 -5.01 -13.72 -3.57
CA GLU A 344 -3.85 -14.11 -4.36
C GLU A 344 -3.40 -15.50 -3.90
N ASP A 345 -3.74 -16.51 -4.69
CA ASP A 345 -3.51 -17.93 -4.40
C ASP A 345 -2.65 -18.61 -5.48
N LEU A 346 -1.56 -17.95 -5.88
CA LEU A 346 -0.60 -18.49 -6.84
C LEU A 346 0.56 -19.23 -6.14
N GLY A 347 1.31 -20.02 -6.91
CA GLY A 347 2.41 -20.84 -6.44
C GLY A 347 1.97 -22.20 -5.89
N GLU A 348 2.79 -22.80 -5.02
CA GLU A 348 2.46 -24.10 -4.40
C GLU A 348 1.44 -23.91 -3.28
N ILE A 349 0.17 -24.19 -3.61
CA ILE A 349 -0.98 -24.03 -2.71
C ILE A 349 -1.41 -25.37 -2.12
N THR A 350 -1.49 -25.41 -0.80
CA THR A 350 -1.88 -26.58 -0.02
C THR A 350 -3.40 -26.62 0.24
N PRO A 351 -4.01 -27.79 0.51
CA PRO A 351 -5.46 -27.92 0.68
C PRO A 351 -6.09 -27.01 1.76
N ASP A 352 -5.34 -26.69 2.81
CA ASP A 352 -5.74 -25.77 3.88
C ASP A 352 -5.92 -24.32 3.39
N VAL A 353 -5.11 -23.87 2.44
CA VAL A 353 -5.24 -22.54 1.82
C VAL A 353 -6.52 -22.47 0.99
N LEU A 354 -6.78 -23.51 0.18
CA LEU A 354 -8.01 -23.61 -0.62
C LEU A 354 -9.24 -23.67 0.28
N ALA A 355 -9.19 -24.49 1.34
CA ALA A 355 -10.27 -24.57 2.32
C ALA A 355 -10.54 -23.23 2.99
N LEU A 356 -9.49 -22.48 3.38
CA LEU A 356 -9.63 -21.15 3.98
C LEU A 356 -10.28 -20.16 3.00
N ARG A 357 -9.81 -20.11 1.74
CA ARG A 357 -10.38 -19.25 0.69
C ARG A 357 -11.86 -19.56 0.47
N ASP A 358 -12.20 -20.85 0.33
CA ASP A 358 -13.53 -21.31 -0.02
C ASP A 358 -14.53 -21.17 1.14
N ALA A 359 -14.07 -21.32 2.40
CA ALA A 359 -14.88 -21.13 3.60
C ALA A 359 -15.49 -19.72 3.70
N PHE A 360 -14.81 -18.72 3.12
CA PHE A 360 -15.29 -17.33 3.06
C PHE A 360 -15.75 -16.91 1.65
N GLY A 361 -15.77 -17.84 0.69
CA GLY A 361 -16.22 -17.60 -0.68
C GLY A 361 -15.38 -16.55 -1.42
N LEU A 362 -14.08 -16.47 -1.13
CA LEU A 362 -13.18 -15.49 -1.75
C LEU A 362 -12.84 -15.93 -3.18
N PRO A 363 -12.89 -15.04 -4.18
CA PRO A 363 -12.38 -15.36 -5.50
C PRO A 363 -10.86 -15.61 -5.46
N GLY A 364 -10.40 -16.66 -6.13
CA GLY A 364 -8.97 -16.89 -6.38
C GLY A 364 -8.49 -16.21 -7.67
N MET A 365 -7.25 -16.47 -8.06
CA MET A 365 -6.62 -15.94 -9.27
C MET A 365 -6.28 -17.03 -10.29
N LYS A 366 -6.31 -16.68 -11.57
CA LYS A 366 -5.82 -17.49 -12.68
C LYS A 366 -4.91 -16.66 -13.58
N ILE A 367 -3.71 -17.16 -13.88
CA ILE A 367 -2.73 -16.44 -14.70
C ILE A 367 -2.49 -17.22 -15.99
N LEU A 368 -2.92 -16.66 -17.11
CA LEU A 368 -2.92 -17.38 -18.39
C LEU A 368 -1.51 -17.70 -18.90
N VAL A 369 -0.50 -16.85 -18.65
CA VAL A 369 0.89 -17.16 -19.01
C VAL A 369 1.44 -18.41 -18.31
N PHE A 370 0.86 -18.82 -17.17
CA PHE A 370 1.25 -20.05 -16.47
C PHE A 370 0.50 -21.30 -16.99
N ALA A 371 -0.43 -21.16 -17.94
CA ALA A 371 -1.30 -22.26 -18.37
C ALA A 371 -0.66 -23.27 -19.33
N PHE A 372 0.53 -22.96 -19.88
CA PHE A 372 1.11 -23.68 -21.01
C PHE A 372 2.49 -24.29 -20.70
N ASP A 373 2.89 -24.32 -19.42
CA ASP A 373 4.16 -24.92 -18.97
C ASP A 373 4.04 -26.40 -18.58
N SER A 374 2.80 -26.87 -18.39
CA SER A 374 2.45 -28.21 -17.94
C SER A 374 1.27 -28.74 -18.76
N GLY A 375 1.05 -30.06 -18.71
CA GLY A 375 0.12 -30.77 -19.58
C GLY A 375 -1.36 -30.35 -19.44
N PRO A 376 -2.29 -31.13 -20.03
CA PRO A 376 -3.71 -30.75 -20.12
C PRO A 376 -4.42 -30.60 -18.76
N ASP A 377 -3.80 -31.03 -17.66
CA ASP A 377 -4.29 -30.93 -16.28
C ASP A 377 -3.91 -29.61 -15.58
N ASN A 378 -3.19 -28.70 -16.26
CA ASN A 378 -2.79 -27.42 -15.68
C ASN A 378 -4.00 -26.58 -15.25
N PRO A 379 -4.12 -26.20 -13.95
CA PRO A 379 -5.31 -25.53 -13.41
C PRO A 379 -5.49 -24.08 -13.92
N PHE A 380 -4.53 -23.53 -14.66
CA PHE A 380 -4.62 -22.23 -15.34
C PHE A 380 -5.18 -22.34 -16.77
N LEU A 381 -5.48 -23.53 -17.29
CA LEU A 381 -6.15 -23.67 -18.59
C LEU A 381 -7.65 -23.32 -18.49
N PRO A 382 -8.22 -22.58 -19.46
CA PRO A 382 -9.61 -22.11 -19.38
C PRO A 382 -10.69 -23.18 -19.19
N HIS A 383 -10.50 -24.41 -19.66
CA HIS A 383 -11.49 -25.48 -19.49
C HIS A 383 -11.55 -26.03 -18.06
N HIS A 384 -10.59 -25.69 -17.19
CA HIS A 384 -10.58 -26.05 -15.76
C HIS A 384 -11.16 -24.97 -14.85
N TYR A 385 -11.62 -23.86 -15.42
CA TYR A 385 -12.11 -22.72 -14.66
C TYR A 385 -13.48 -23.00 -14.03
N THR A 386 -13.60 -22.75 -12.71
CA THR A 386 -14.87 -22.80 -11.96
C THR A 386 -15.40 -21.38 -11.71
N PRO A 387 -16.69 -21.09 -11.51
CA PRO A 387 -17.10 -19.74 -11.11
C PRO A 387 -16.31 -19.22 -9.88
N ASN A 388 -16.16 -17.89 -9.74
CA ASN A 388 -15.46 -17.22 -8.61
C ASN A 388 -13.92 -17.17 -8.69
N PHE A 389 -13.37 -16.64 -9.78
CA PHE A 389 -11.95 -16.25 -9.88
C PHE A 389 -11.82 -14.94 -10.67
N VAL A 390 -10.64 -14.33 -10.57
CA VAL A 390 -10.17 -13.29 -11.47
C VAL A 390 -9.09 -13.87 -12.38
N VAL A 391 -9.27 -13.74 -13.69
CA VAL A 391 -8.28 -14.22 -14.68
C VAL A 391 -7.49 -13.05 -15.24
N TYR A 392 -6.18 -13.24 -15.29
CA TYR A 392 -5.21 -12.31 -15.85
C TYR A 392 -4.56 -12.94 -17.05
N THR A 393 -4.19 -12.10 -18.02
CA THR A 393 -3.26 -12.52 -19.06
C THR A 393 -1.90 -12.84 -18.46
N GLY A 394 -1.39 -11.97 -17.57
CA GLY A 394 -0.09 -12.06 -16.90
C GLY A 394 0.05 -11.01 -15.81
#